data_AF-A0A7X4XE12-F1
#
_entry.id   AF-A0A7X4XE12-F1
#
_cell.length_a   1.000
_cell.length_b   1.000
_cell.length_c   1.000
_cell.angle_alpha   90.00
_cell.angle_beta   90.00
_cell.angle_gamma   90.00
#
_symmetry.space_group_name_H-M   'P 1'
#
loop_
_entity.id
_entity.type
_entity.pdbx_description
1 polymer ?
#
loop_
_entity_poly.entity_id
_entity_poly.type
_entity_poly.pdbx_seq_one_letter_code
_entity_poly.pdbx_strand_id
1 'polypeptide(L)' 'MAKQWLLFILTVMSTNLWAGPKVKFETSSGEFVIELNQEQAPLTTANFLKYVKDGSYTG' A
#
# COMPACT_ATOMS: atom_id res chain seq x y z
N MET A 1 -38.91 -6.93 12.93
CA MET A 1 -37.71 -7.77 13.09
C MET A 1 -36.70 -7.57 11.97
N ALA A 2 -37.03 -7.73 10.68
CA ALA A 2 -36.10 -7.55 9.54
C ALA A 2 -35.32 -6.21 9.50
N LYS A 3 -35.92 -5.11 10.00
CA LYS A 3 -35.28 -3.77 10.05
C LYS A 3 -34.07 -3.70 11.00
N GLN A 4 -34.04 -4.50 12.07
CA GLN A 4 -32.90 -4.57 13.00
C GLN A 4 -31.73 -5.35 12.40
N TRP A 5 -32.03 -6.38 11.60
CA TRP A 5 -31.02 -7.14 10.85
C TRP A 5 -30.36 -6.28 9.75
N LEU A 6 -31.12 -5.37 9.13
CA LEU A 6 -30.60 -4.45 8.12
C LEU A 6 -29.58 -3.45 8.70
N LEU A 7 -29.83 -2.94 9.91
CA LEU A 7 -28.89 -2.04 10.61
C LEU A 7 -27.61 -2.78 11.02
N PHE A 8 -27.71 -4.06 11.40
CA PHE A 8 -26.57 -4.88 11.81
C PHE A 8 -25.63 -5.21 10.64
N ILE A 9 -26.17 -5.44 9.43
CA ILE A 9 -25.38 -5.69 8.21
C ILE A 9 -24.59 -4.45 7.79
N LEU A 10 -25.16 -3.25 7.96
CA LEU A 10 -24.49 -2.00 7.58
C LEU A 10 -23.28 -1.70 8.48
N THR A 11 -23.33 -2.06 9.77
CA THR A 11 -22.22 -1.85 10.72
C THR A 11 -21.02 -2.78 10.52
N VAL A 12 -21.17 -3.88 9.79
CA VAL A 12 -20.10 -4.89 9.61
C VAL A 12 -19.30 -4.67 8.31
N MET A 13 -19.76 -3.79 7.43
CA MET A 13 -19.07 -3.44 6.18
C MET A 13 -17.87 -2.53 6.47
N SER A 14 -16.79 -3.12 6.97
CA SER A 14 -15.50 -2.44 7.09
C SER A 14 -14.95 -2.20 5.68
N THR A 15 -14.79 -0.95 5.29
CA THR A 15 -14.12 -0.60 4.03
C THR A 15 -12.64 -0.92 4.18
N ASN A 16 -12.12 -1.82 3.34
CA ASN A 16 -10.68 -1.99 3.22
C ASN A 16 -10.11 -0.71 2.59
N LEU A 17 -9.36 0.08 3.37
CA LEU A 17 -8.56 1.17 2.84
C LEU A 17 -7.35 0.54 2.13
N TRP A 18 -7.27 0.70 0.81
CA TRP A 18 -6.13 0.21 0.05
C TRP A 18 -4.96 1.18 0.24
N ALA A 19 -3.94 0.76 0.99
CA ALA A 19 -2.69 1.50 1.12
C ALA A 19 -1.73 1.10 -0.01
N GLY A 20 -1.01 2.08 -0.56
CA GLY A 20 -0.02 1.85 -1.60
C GLY A 20 1.19 1.05 -1.06
N PRO A 21 1.93 0.33 -1.94
CA PRO A 21 3.17 -0.32 -1.53
C PRO A 21 4.16 0.68 -0.92
N LYS A 22 4.86 0.27 0.14
CA LYS A 22 5.85 1.10 0.84
C LYS A 22 7.23 0.49 0.76
N VAL A 23 8.24 1.33 0.51
CA VAL A 23 9.65 0.93 0.51
C VAL A 23 10.42 1.85 1.45
N LYS A 24 11.11 1.24 2.42
CA LYS A 24 12.01 1.94 3.32
C LYS A 24 13.42 2.00 2.72
N PHE A 25 14.00 3.19 2.72
CA PHE A 25 15.39 3.41 2.35
C PHE A 25 16.18 3.75 3.59
N GLU A 26 17.29 3.05 3.78
CA GLU A 26 18.30 3.38 4.77
C GLU A 26 19.48 4.00 4.01
N THR A 27 19.82 5.24 4.35
CA THR A 27 20.91 5.98 3.72
C THR A 27 21.89 6.47 4.78
N SER A 28 23.07 6.92 4.36
CA SER A 28 24.06 7.54 5.26
C SER A 28 23.53 8.80 5.97
N SER A 29 22.52 9.46 5.41
CA SER A 29 21.86 10.64 5.98
C SER A 29 20.64 10.29 6.85
N GLY A 30 20.33 9.01 7.04
CA GLY A 30 19.16 8.53 7.79
C GLY A 30 18.18 7.73 6.95
N GLU A 31 17.05 7.35 7.57
CA GLU A 31 16.02 6.53 6.93
C GLU A 31 14.80 7.35 6.48
N PHE A 32 14.17 6.92 5.39
CA PHE A 32 12.90 7.46 4.92
C PHE A 32 12.05 6.37 4.24
N VAL A 33 10.75 6.63 4.08
CA VAL A 33 9.81 5.69 3.46
C VAL A 33 9.15 6.35 2.26
N ILE A 34 9.14 5.63 1.14
CA ILE A 34 8.41 6.00 -0.08
C ILE A 34 7.12 5.18 -0.12
N GLU A 35 5.96 5.85 -0.23
CA GLU A 35 4.69 5.22 -0.56
C GLU A 35 4.39 5.38 -2.06
N LEU A 36 4.11 4.28 -2.74
CA LEU A 36 3.92 4.23 -4.18
C LEU A 36 2.45 4.30 -4.54
N ASN A 37 2.12 5.19 -5.47
CA ASN A 37 0.76 5.31 -5.99
C ASN A 37 0.49 4.28 -7.11
N GLN A 38 0.17 3.06 -6.70
CA GLN A 38 -0.07 1.95 -7.64
C GLN A 38 -1.32 2.18 -8.50
N GLU A 39 -2.32 2.91 -8.00
CA GLU A 39 -3.56 3.19 -8.74
C GLU A 39 -3.30 4.10 -9.95
N GLN A 40 -2.52 5.17 -9.78
CA GLN A 40 -2.20 6.10 -10.85
C GLN A 40 -1.04 5.61 -11.74
N ALA A 41 -0.09 4.86 -11.18
CA ALA A 41 1.12 4.43 -11.89
C ALA A 41 1.44 2.94 -11.68
N PRO A 42 0.60 2.01 -12.16
CA PRO A 42 0.73 0.58 -11.88
C PRO A 42 2.02 -0.02 -12.47
N LEU A 43 2.37 0.32 -13.71
CA LEU A 43 3.56 -0.22 -14.39
C LEU A 43 4.87 0.29 -13.76
N THR A 44 4.94 1.59 -13.47
CA THR A 44 6.11 2.20 -12.83
C THR A 44 6.31 1.65 -11.42
N THR A 45 5.23 1.50 -10.66
CA THR A 45 5.26 0.89 -9.33
C THR A 45 5.79 -0.54 -9.40
N ALA A 46 5.31 -1.35 -10.34
CA ALA A 46 5.79 -2.72 -10.52
C ALA A 46 7.28 -2.79 -10.89
N ASN A 47 7.74 -1.94 -11.82
CA ASN A 47 9.15 -1.87 -12.21
C ASN A 47 10.05 -1.43 -11.06
N PHE A 48 9.64 -0.40 -10.30
CA PHE A 48 10.38 0.07 -9.14
C PHE A 48 10.51 -1.03 -8.07
N LEU A 49 9.41 -1.71 -7.72
CA LEU A 49 9.43 -2.81 -6.75
C LEU A 49 10.30 -3.97 -7.22
N LYS A 50 10.36 -4.24 -8.53
CA LYS A 50 11.29 -5.23 -9.09
C LYS A 50 12.75 -4.84 -8.80
N TYR A 51 13.14 -3.59 -9.07
CA TYR A 51 14.50 -3.11 -8.84
C TYR A 51 14.90 -3.06 -7.37
N VAL A 52 13.93 -2.79 -6.49
CA VAL A 52 14.15 -2.91 -5.04
C VAL A 52 14.42 -4.38 -4.67
N LYS A 53 13.62 -5.31 -5.18
CA LYS A 53 13.74 -6.75 -4.87
C LYS A 53 15.00 -7.39 -5.44
N ASP A 54 15.48 -6.95 -6.60
CA ASP A 54 16.71 -7.48 -7.21
C ASP A 54 17.99 -6.82 -6.67
N GLY A 55 17.87 -5.90 -5.71
CA GLY A 55 19.00 -5.28 -5.02
C GLY A 55 19.64 -4.12 -5.78
N SER A 56 19.04 -3.64 -6.88
CA SER A 56 19.60 -2.57 -7.70
C SER A 56 19.89 -1.25 -6.95
N TYR A 57 19.25 -1.02 -5.80
CA TYR A 57 19.46 0.15 -4.95
C TYR A 57 20.30 -0.13 -3.69
N THR A 58 20.86 -1.33 -3.56
CA THR A 58 21.74 -1.69 -2.44
C THR A 58 23.19 -1.40 -2.83
N GLY A 59 23.88 -0.55 -2.05
CA GLY A 59 25.27 -0.15 -2.28
C GLY A 59 25.89 0.58 -1.09
#